data_AF-A0A2V0N6R2-F1
#
_entry.id   AF-A0A2V0N6R2-F1
#
_cell.length_a   1.000
_cell.length_b   1.000
_cell.length_c   1.000
_cell.angle_alpha   90.00
_cell.angle_beta   90.00
_cell.angle_gamma   90.00
#
_symmetry.space_group_name_H-M   'P 1'
#
loop_
_entity.id
_entity.type
_entity.pdbx_description
1 polymer ?
#
loop_
_entity_poly.entity_id
_entity_poly.type
_entity_poly.pdbx_seq_one_letter_code
_entity_poly.pdbx_strand_id
1 'polypeptide(L)'
;MLFFFPLASSPICTVQGCHFRNLSKEFAAMGAQRVGISTDTVDKQAHFAQQRSFDYPLLSDVDGVVSELFGVRRGRLAKLRRSVVARQAVRRRRHTRRRGLLARLLPVRRVTFVIDTDRTILKVISNEVRASVHADQALRFLQNHNVPTIGEKHTAANQPPQQGKSEPTGDWFREPETADEPSLARPYTLAAARTNSDGNLALEAPVEALGTTAKPPRWRKNDVRGQILTYCAQSPSVAEIAAGLSLPLGATRFLVDDLAAQGYLRVRAPASDSMTLDERRELIRKTLRGLRAL
;
A
#
# COMPACT_ATOMS: atom_id res chain seq x y z
N MET A 1 4.68 -6.59 8.46
CA MET A 1 3.36 -7.15 8.84
C MET A 1 2.54 -6.12 9.58
N LEU A 2 1.36 -5.75 9.05
CA LEU A 2 0.42 -4.84 9.72
C LEU A 2 -0.88 -5.58 10.02
N PHE A 3 -1.29 -5.68 11.29
CA PHE A 3 -2.55 -6.33 11.65
C PHE A 3 -3.52 -5.37 12.36
N PHE A 4 -4.72 -5.29 11.82
CA PHE A 4 -5.84 -4.55 12.38
C PHE A 4 -6.60 -5.42 13.36
N PHE A 5 -6.89 -4.88 14.55
CA PHE A 5 -7.72 -5.54 15.54
C PHE A 5 -8.84 -4.61 16.03
N PRO A 6 -10.02 -5.16 16.36
CA PRO A 6 -11.18 -4.31 16.67
C PRO A 6 -11.14 -3.56 18.01
N LEU A 7 -10.47 -4.13 19.03
CA LEU A 7 -10.49 -3.60 20.40
C LEU A 7 -9.31 -4.16 21.23
N ALA A 8 -8.46 -3.27 21.73
CA ALA A 8 -7.35 -3.55 22.64
C ALA A 8 -7.82 -4.25 23.92
N SER A 9 -6.96 -5.08 24.50
CA SER A 9 -7.22 -5.86 25.74
C SER A 9 -8.43 -6.80 25.71
N SER A 10 -9.15 -6.93 24.59
CA SER A 10 -10.23 -7.92 24.46
C SER A 10 -9.67 -9.35 24.32
N PRO A 11 -10.41 -10.42 24.71
CA PRO A 11 -9.88 -11.78 24.76
C PRO A 11 -9.32 -12.28 23.41
N ILE A 12 -10.07 -12.09 22.32
CA ILE A 12 -9.66 -12.56 20.99
C ILE A 12 -8.47 -11.74 20.44
N CYS A 13 -8.43 -10.42 20.68
CA CYS A 13 -7.30 -9.58 20.27
C CYS A 13 -6.05 -9.87 21.09
N THR A 14 -6.21 -10.19 22.38
CA THR A 14 -5.11 -10.64 23.25
C THR A 14 -4.48 -11.91 22.70
N VAL A 15 -5.29 -12.92 22.34
CA VAL A 15 -4.78 -14.14 21.69
C VAL A 15 -4.06 -13.82 20.39
N GLN A 16 -4.62 -12.93 19.55
CA GLN A 16 -3.96 -12.53 18.30
C GLN A 16 -2.58 -11.91 18.55
N GLY A 17 -2.51 -10.89 19.40
CA GLY A 17 -1.27 -10.16 19.68
C GLY A 17 -0.22 -11.06 20.34
N CYS A 18 -0.62 -11.82 21.36
CA CYS A 18 0.29 -12.78 22.01
C CYS A 18 0.83 -13.82 21.01
N HIS A 19 0.02 -14.28 20.05
CA HIS A 19 0.49 -15.22 19.03
C HIS A 19 1.54 -14.60 18.10
N PHE A 20 1.35 -13.35 17.66
CA PHE A 20 2.37 -12.61 16.91
C PHE A 20 3.66 -12.41 17.70
N ARG A 21 3.55 -12.09 19.00
CA ARG A 21 4.71 -11.96 19.91
C ARG A 21 5.45 -13.28 20.07
N ASN A 22 4.73 -14.39 20.24
CA ASN A 22 5.34 -15.69 20.48
C ASN A 22 6.13 -16.19 19.26
N LEU A 23 5.74 -15.79 18.04
CA LEU A 23 6.46 -16.09 16.80
C LEU A 23 7.52 -15.02 16.44
N SER A 24 8.03 -14.29 17.43
CA SER A 24 8.87 -13.12 17.19
C SER A 24 10.16 -13.46 16.43
N LYS A 25 10.78 -14.59 16.80
CA LYS A 25 12.05 -15.06 16.23
C LYS A 25 11.87 -15.52 14.78
N GLU A 26 10.78 -16.21 14.49
CA GLU A 26 10.46 -16.73 13.16
C GLU A 26 10.18 -15.58 12.19
N PHE A 27 9.41 -14.58 12.61
CA PHE A 27 9.22 -13.38 11.80
C PHE A 27 10.54 -12.60 11.61
N ALA A 28 11.39 -12.52 12.64
CA ALA A 28 12.69 -11.86 12.53
C ALA A 28 13.62 -12.60 11.56
N ALA A 29 13.60 -13.94 11.55
CA ALA A 29 14.36 -14.75 10.59
C ALA A 29 13.93 -14.50 9.12
N MET A 30 12.66 -14.12 8.91
CA MET A 30 12.15 -13.70 7.60
C MET A 30 12.35 -12.20 7.33
N GLY A 31 13.06 -11.45 8.18
CA GLY A 31 13.22 -10.01 8.06
C GLY A 31 11.93 -9.19 8.25
N ALA A 32 10.89 -9.79 8.83
CA ALA A 32 9.56 -9.19 8.91
C ALA A 32 9.29 -8.53 10.26
N GLN A 33 9.03 -7.22 10.25
CA GLN A 33 8.56 -6.47 11.42
C GLN A 33 7.04 -6.66 11.64
N ARG A 34 6.63 -6.80 12.90
CA ARG A 34 5.22 -6.87 13.33
C ARG A 34 4.75 -5.48 13.76
N VAL A 35 3.52 -5.09 13.40
CA VAL A 35 2.88 -3.85 13.83
C VAL A 35 1.39 -4.10 14.01
N GLY A 36 0.83 -3.75 15.16
CA GLY A 36 -0.61 -3.80 15.40
C GLY A 36 -1.25 -2.42 15.28
N ILE A 37 -2.51 -2.34 14.88
CA ILE A 37 -3.26 -1.08 14.78
C ILE A 37 -4.73 -1.26 15.14
N SER A 38 -5.32 -0.27 15.80
CA SER A 38 -6.76 -0.21 16.10
C SER A 38 -7.23 1.23 16.30
N THR A 39 -8.54 1.42 16.44
CA THR A 39 -9.14 2.72 16.78
C THR A 39 -9.05 3.08 18.26
N ASP A 40 -8.39 2.28 19.09
CA ASP A 40 -8.14 2.63 20.49
C ASP A 40 -7.11 3.75 20.60
N THR A 41 -7.23 4.57 21.66
CA THR A 41 -6.32 5.69 21.95
C THR A 41 -4.89 5.22 22.25
N VAL A 42 -3.93 6.13 22.14
CA VAL A 42 -2.51 5.86 22.46
C VAL A 42 -2.35 5.28 23.87
N ASP A 43 -3.04 5.84 24.88
CA ASP A 43 -2.95 5.35 26.26
C ASP A 43 -3.45 3.91 26.41
N LYS A 44 -4.56 3.57 25.75
CA LYS A 44 -5.10 2.20 25.75
C LYS A 44 -4.14 1.24 25.06
N GLN A 45 -3.53 1.66 23.95
CA GLN A 45 -2.55 0.85 23.23
C GLN A 45 -1.28 0.65 24.05
N ALA A 46 -0.78 1.70 24.72
CA ALA A 46 0.38 1.62 25.59
C ALA A 46 0.13 0.69 26.79
N HIS A 47 -1.03 0.83 27.44
CA HIS A 47 -1.43 -0.06 28.53
C HIS A 47 -1.52 -1.52 28.07
N PHE A 48 -2.16 -1.78 26.92
CA PHE A 48 -2.28 -3.12 26.36
C PHE A 48 -0.90 -3.72 26.00
N ALA A 49 -0.02 -2.94 25.39
CA ALA A 49 1.34 -3.36 25.04
C ALA A 49 2.18 -3.69 26.28
N GLN A 50 2.09 -2.87 27.33
CA GLN A 50 2.77 -3.11 28.59
C GLN A 50 2.24 -4.36 29.30
N GLN A 51 0.91 -4.47 29.44
CA GLN A 51 0.25 -5.59 30.11
C GLN A 51 0.57 -6.93 29.45
N ARG A 52 0.77 -6.94 28.12
CA ARG A 52 1.08 -8.15 27.35
C ARG A 52 2.53 -8.22 26.88
N SER A 53 3.39 -7.34 27.37
CA SER A 53 4.82 -7.31 27.04
C SER A 53 5.09 -7.49 25.54
N PHE A 54 4.42 -6.70 24.70
CA PHE A 54 4.64 -6.76 23.26
C PHE A 54 6.00 -6.13 22.90
N ASP A 55 6.78 -6.84 22.09
CA ASP A 55 8.10 -6.44 21.58
C ASP A 55 7.99 -5.66 20.25
N TYR A 56 6.79 -5.19 19.92
CA TYR A 56 6.48 -4.51 18.67
C TYR A 56 5.47 -3.38 18.90
N PRO A 57 5.44 -2.37 18.01
CA PRO A 57 4.57 -1.21 18.21
C PRO A 57 3.08 -1.54 17.98
N LEU A 58 2.24 -0.91 18.80
CA LEU A 58 0.80 -0.80 18.59
C LEU A 58 0.45 0.65 18.25
N LEU A 59 -0.15 0.85 17.07
CA LEU A 59 -0.54 2.15 16.55
C LEU A 59 -1.99 2.48 16.94
N SER A 60 -2.22 3.76 17.24
CA SER A 60 -3.55 4.32 17.48
C SER A 60 -4.06 4.99 16.21
N ASP A 61 -5.28 4.65 15.82
CA ASP A 61 -6.01 5.20 14.67
C ASP A 61 -7.36 5.71 15.15
N VAL A 62 -7.36 6.63 16.13
CA VAL A 62 -8.57 7.10 16.84
C VAL A 62 -9.66 7.55 15.87
N ASP A 63 -9.27 8.31 14.85
CA ASP A 63 -10.18 8.82 13.83
C ASP A 63 -10.57 7.75 12.80
N GLY A 64 -9.85 6.62 12.77
CA GLY A 64 -10.03 5.49 11.88
C GLY A 64 -9.77 5.81 10.41
N VAL A 65 -8.92 6.81 10.15
CA VAL A 65 -8.50 7.25 8.81
C VAL A 65 -7.68 6.16 8.14
N VAL A 66 -6.74 5.56 8.88
CA VAL A 66 -5.91 4.47 8.35
C VAL A 66 -6.77 3.24 8.07
N SER A 67 -7.69 2.93 8.98
CA SER A 67 -8.64 1.84 8.83
C SER A 67 -9.56 2.01 7.61
N GLU A 68 -9.87 3.25 7.23
CA GLU A 68 -10.62 3.55 6.01
C GLU A 68 -9.75 3.39 4.76
N LEU A 69 -8.51 3.90 4.75
CA LEU A 69 -7.57 3.75 3.65
C LEU A 69 -7.28 2.28 3.33
N PHE A 70 -7.16 1.43 4.36
CA PHE A 70 -6.98 -0.01 4.20
C PHE A 70 -8.29 -0.77 3.92
N GLY A 71 -9.44 -0.08 3.86
CA GLY A 71 -10.74 -0.68 3.56
C GLY A 71 -11.25 -1.66 4.63
N VAL A 72 -10.75 -1.55 5.86
CA VAL A 72 -11.08 -2.44 6.99
C VAL A 72 -12.08 -1.83 7.97
N ARG A 73 -12.41 -0.54 7.84
CA ARG A 73 -13.46 0.11 8.63
C ARG A 73 -14.86 -0.46 8.33
N ARG A 74 -15.68 -0.62 9.37
CA ARG A 74 -17.09 -1.03 9.30
C ARG A 74 -18.00 0.20 9.45
N GLY A 75 -18.96 0.36 8.55
CA GLY A 75 -19.96 1.45 8.60
C GLY A 75 -20.55 1.82 7.24
N ARG A 76 -21.68 2.55 7.23
CA ARG A 76 -22.37 2.99 5.99
C ARG A 76 -21.63 4.12 5.25
N LEU A 77 -20.72 4.86 5.89
CA LEU A 77 -19.92 5.89 5.21
C LEU A 77 -18.82 5.33 4.29
N ALA A 78 -18.31 4.11 4.54
CA ALA A 78 -17.38 3.45 3.62
C ALA A 78 -18.01 3.12 2.24
N LYS A 79 -19.35 3.17 2.13
CA LYS A 79 -20.07 3.00 0.86
C LYS A 79 -20.23 4.29 0.06
N LEU A 80 -20.08 5.48 0.67
CA LEU A 80 -20.42 6.75 0.01
C LEU A 80 -19.39 7.20 -1.03
N ARG A 81 -18.18 6.61 -1.05
CA ARG A 81 -17.18 6.80 -2.12
C ARG A 81 -17.12 5.65 -3.14
N ARG A 82 -17.94 4.59 -2.97
CA ARG A 82 -18.07 3.47 -3.93
C ARG A 82 -19.36 3.53 -4.75
N SER A 83 -20.02 4.68 -4.80
CA SER A 83 -21.29 4.87 -5.52
C SER A 83 -21.10 5.38 -6.96
N VAL A 84 -20.00 5.02 -7.62
CA VAL A 84 -19.92 4.98 -9.08
C VAL A 84 -19.19 3.69 -9.44
N VAL A 85 -19.95 2.61 -9.64
CA VAL A 85 -19.69 1.43 -10.48
C VAL A 85 -20.47 0.23 -9.92
N ALA A 86 -21.17 -0.43 -10.84
CA ALA A 86 -21.83 -1.73 -10.74
C ALA A 86 -23.19 -1.77 -10.02
N ARG A 87 -24.22 -1.56 -10.85
CA ARG A 87 -25.53 -2.22 -10.73
C ARG A 87 -25.37 -3.74 -10.91
N GLN A 88 -26.36 -4.44 -10.34
CA GLN A 88 -26.79 -5.83 -10.56
C GLN A 88 -25.89 -6.96 -10.02
N ALA A 89 -26.38 -7.66 -8.98
CA ALA A 89 -26.87 -9.03 -9.15
C ALA A 89 -27.42 -9.61 -7.82
N VAL A 90 -28.70 -10.01 -7.91
CA VAL A 90 -29.28 -11.30 -7.47
C VAL A 90 -29.18 -11.72 -5.98
N ARG A 91 -30.36 -11.76 -5.39
CA ARG A 91 -30.75 -12.55 -4.21
C ARG A 91 -30.22 -13.98 -4.25
N ARG A 92 -29.43 -14.38 -3.26
CA ARG A 92 -29.43 -15.76 -2.75
C ARG A 92 -29.48 -15.76 -1.23
N ARG A 93 -30.65 -16.16 -0.71
CA ARG A 93 -30.82 -16.54 0.70
C ARG A 93 -29.97 -17.77 0.96
N ARG A 94 -29.06 -17.70 1.92
CA ARG A 94 -28.57 -18.88 2.67
C ARG A 94 -28.46 -18.51 4.15
N HIS A 95 -29.00 -19.40 4.97
CA HIS A 95 -29.11 -19.29 6.41
C HIS A 95 -27.79 -18.90 7.06
N THR A 96 -27.74 -17.71 7.67
CA THR A 96 -26.65 -17.37 8.59
C THR A 96 -27.11 -17.67 10.01
N ARG A 97 -26.45 -18.67 10.63
CA ARG A 97 -26.52 -18.90 12.06
C ARG A 97 -26.32 -17.58 12.79
N ARG A 98 -27.19 -17.32 13.77
CA ARG A 98 -27.24 -16.14 14.65
C ARG A 98 -25.83 -15.78 15.14
N ARG A 99 -25.15 -14.84 14.45
CA ARG A 99 -23.95 -14.17 14.99
C ARG A 99 -24.43 -13.07 15.94
N GLY A 100 -23.95 -13.11 17.18
CA GLY A 100 -24.31 -12.16 18.23
C GLY A 100 -24.19 -10.70 17.74
N LEU A 101 -25.22 -9.91 18.01
CA LEU A 101 -25.37 -8.52 17.57
C LEU A 101 -24.13 -7.65 17.85
N LEU A 102 -23.40 -7.93 18.93
CA LEU A 102 -22.28 -7.11 19.42
C LEU A 102 -21.06 -7.09 18.50
N ALA A 103 -20.70 -8.20 17.84
CA ALA A 103 -19.52 -8.24 16.98
C ALA A 103 -19.65 -7.39 15.70
N ARG A 104 -20.87 -7.00 15.32
CA ARG A 104 -21.17 -6.13 14.16
C ARG A 104 -21.09 -4.64 14.47
N LEU A 105 -20.96 -4.26 15.75
CA LEU A 105 -20.90 -2.87 16.20
C LEU A 105 -19.48 -2.31 16.26
N LEU A 106 -18.45 -3.16 16.24
CA LEU A 106 -17.06 -2.70 16.31
C LEU A 106 -16.59 -2.07 14.99
N PRO A 107 -15.87 -0.94 15.03
CA PRO A 107 -15.60 -0.08 13.87
C PRO A 107 -14.57 -0.65 12.90
N VAL A 108 -13.77 -1.65 13.29
CA VAL A 108 -12.68 -2.19 12.46
C VAL A 108 -12.82 -3.71 12.31
N ARG A 109 -12.54 -4.21 11.10
CA ARG A 109 -12.44 -5.65 10.81
C ARG A 109 -11.08 -6.18 11.23
N ARG A 110 -11.04 -7.42 11.74
CA ARG A 110 -9.79 -8.14 12.02
C ARG A 110 -9.16 -8.61 10.70
N VAL A 111 -8.11 -7.96 10.26
CA VAL A 111 -7.43 -8.22 8.99
C VAL A 111 -5.93 -8.03 9.17
N THR A 112 -5.11 -8.90 8.57
CA THR A 112 -3.65 -8.78 8.56
C THR A 112 -3.17 -8.59 7.12
N PHE A 113 -2.23 -7.67 6.95
CA PHE A 113 -1.55 -7.37 5.69
C PHE A 113 -0.08 -7.78 5.82
N VAL A 114 0.36 -8.69 4.94
CA VAL A 114 1.79 -8.87 4.66
C VAL A 114 2.16 -7.76 3.69
N ILE A 115 3.03 -6.88 4.16
CA ILE A 115 3.51 -5.72 3.42
C ILE A 115 5.01 -5.91 3.27
N ASP A 116 5.49 -5.93 2.03
CA ASP A 116 6.92 -6.00 1.72
C ASP A 116 7.62 -4.67 2.08
N THR A 117 8.94 -4.71 2.18
CA THR A 117 9.85 -3.56 2.38
C THR A 117 9.57 -2.43 1.40
N ASP A 118 9.17 -2.80 0.20
CA ASP A 118 8.88 -1.88 -0.87
C ASP A 118 7.53 -1.14 -0.60
N ARG A 119 6.65 -1.66 0.26
CA ARG A 119 5.26 -1.26 0.62
C ARG A 119 4.16 -1.94 -0.19
N THR A 120 4.43 -3.04 -0.89
CA THR A 120 3.41 -3.79 -1.63
C THR A 120 2.65 -4.66 -0.65
N ILE A 121 1.34 -4.78 -0.85
CA ILE A 121 0.55 -5.76 -0.12
C ILE A 121 0.73 -7.11 -0.82
N LEU A 122 1.58 -7.96 -0.27
CA LEU A 122 1.82 -9.32 -0.80
C LEU A 122 0.67 -10.27 -0.44
N LYS A 123 0.05 -10.07 0.73
CA LYS A 123 -1.03 -10.94 1.20
C LYS A 123 -1.98 -10.19 2.12
N VAL A 124 -3.28 -10.47 1.94
CA VAL A 124 -4.34 -10.05 2.87
C VAL A 124 -4.94 -11.30 3.52
N ILE A 125 -4.98 -11.31 4.85
CA ILE A 125 -5.54 -12.40 5.65
C ILE A 125 -6.74 -11.85 6.42
N SER A 126 -7.92 -12.39 6.15
CA SER A 126 -9.16 -11.99 6.84
C SER A 126 -9.78 -13.17 7.56
N ASN A 127 -9.80 -13.11 8.88
CA ASN A 127 -10.51 -14.08 9.72
C ASN A 127 -10.95 -13.41 11.03
N GLU A 128 -12.25 -13.30 11.24
CA GLU A 128 -12.79 -12.58 12.40
C GLU A 128 -12.87 -13.43 13.67
N VAL A 129 -12.90 -14.75 13.52
CA VAL A 129 -13.19 -15.70 14.62
C VAL A 129 -11.92 -16.37 15.12
N ARG A 130 -11.02 -16.78 14.21
CA ARG A 130 -9.76 -17.44 14.58
C ARG A 130 -8.62 -16.45 14.48
N ALA A 131 -8.30 -15.83 15.62
CA ALA A 131 -7.22 -14.85 15.75
C ALA A 131 -5.83 -15.42 15.44
N SER A 132 -5.53 -16.65 15.87
CA SER A 132 -4.20 -17.28 15.67
C SER A 132 -3.85 -17.50 14.20
N VAL A 133 -4.85 -17.73 13.35
CA VAL A 133 -4.68 -17.99 11.91
C VAL A 133 -3.94 -16.85 11.20
N HIS A 134 -4.05 -15.62 11.72
CA HIS A 134 -3.38 -14.46 11.13
C HIS A 134 -1.86 -14.57 11.15
N ALA A 135 -1.26 -14.94 12.28
CA ALA A 135 0.20 -15.03 12.37
C ALA A 135 0.71 -16.27 11.63
N ASP A 136 0.01 -17.40 11.76
CA ASP A 136 0.40 -18.65 11.07
C ASP A 136 0.40 -18.48 9.55
N GLN A 137 -0.66 -17.92 8.98
CA GLN A 137 -0.76 -17.73 7.54
C GLN A 137 0.23 -16.68 7.03
N ALA A 138 0.48 -15.63 7.81
CA ALA A 138 1.49 -14.63 7.46
C ALA A 138 2.90 -15.23 7.43
N LEU A 139 3.26 -15.98 8.48
CA LEU A 139 4.57 -16.60 8.57
C LEU A 139 4.79 -17.64 7.47
N ARG A 140 3.81 -18.53 7.24
CA ARG A 140 3.87 -19.50 6.14
C ARG A 140 3.99 -18.83 4.78
N PHE A 141 3.26 -17.74 4.57
CA PHE A 141 3.37 -16.99 3.33
C PHE A 141 4.79 -16.45 3.13
N LEU A 142 5.37 -15.81 4.16
CA LEU A 142 6.73 -15.29 4.11
C LEU A 142 7.77 -16.39 3.86
N GLN A 143 7.66 -17.52 4.57
CA GLN A 143 8.56 -18.67 4.38
C GLN A 143 8.56 -19.18 2.93
N ASN A 144 7.40 -19.20 2.29
CA ASN A 144 7.28 -19.67 0.91
C ASN A 144 7.64 -18.59 -0.13
N HIS A 145 7.56 -17.31 0.22
CA HIS A 145 7.89 -16.18 -0.66
C HIS A 145 9.38 -15.81 -0.64
N ASN A 146 10.12 -16.18 0.42
CA ASN A 146 11.53 -15.84 0.58
C ASN A 146 12.47 -16.85 -0.08
N VAL A 147 11.99 -17.65 -1.03
CA VAL A 147 12.83 -18.49 -1.90
C VAL A 147 13.46 -17.56 -2.93
N PRO A 148 14.79 -17.32 -2.90
CA PRO A 148 15.42 -16.50 -3.93
C PRO A 148 15.43 -17.28 -5.25
N THR A 149 14.84 -16.70 -6.29
CA THR A 149 15.09 -17.08 -7.69
C THR A 149 16.53 -16.72 -8.05
N ILE A 150 17.48 -17.59 -7.71
CA ILE A 150 18.86 -17.49 -8.19
C ILE A 150 18.90 -18.03 -9.62
N GLY A 151 18.89 -17.10 -10.57
CA GLY A 151 19.46 -17.36 -11.89
C GLY A 151 20.97 -17.15 -11.81
N GLU A 152 21.73 -18.24 -11.67
CA GLU A 152 23.13 -18.30 -12.08
C GLU A 152 23.36 -19.55 -12.92
N LYS A 153 23.94 -19.32 -14.10
CA LYS A 153 24.30 -20.31 -15.11
C LYS A 153 25.66 -20.94 -14.76
N HIS A 154 25.70 -22.27 -14.84
CA HIS A 154 26.80 -23.14 -15.28
C HIS A 154 28.11 -23.18 -14.47
N THR A 155 28.38 -24.34 -13.85
CA THR A 155 29.53 -25.18 -14.23
C THR A 155 29.20 -26.67 -14.00
N ALA A 156 29.59 -27.51 -14.95
CA ALA A 156 29.21 -28.92 -15.09
C ALA A 156 30.11 -29.89 -14.31
N ALA A 157 29.59 -31.07 -13.93
CA ALA A 157 30.01 -32.38 -14.46
C ALA A 157 29.49 -33.60 -13.65
N ASN A 158 28.97 -34.59 -14.41
CA ASN A 158 28.89 -36.06 -14.19
C ASN A 158 28.00 -36.63 -13.05
N GLN A 159 27.12 -37.62 -13.23
CA GLN A 159 26.79 -38.57 -14.32
C GLN A 159 25.39 -39.23 -14.09
N PRO A 160 24.78 -39.93 -15.09
CA PRO A 160 23.36 -40.38 -15.14
C PRO A 160 23.22 -41.94 -15.10
N PRO A 161 22.11 -42.60 -15.54
CA PRO A 161 20.65 -42.34 -15.42
C PRO A 161 19.87 -43.59 -14.87
N GLN A 162 18.59 -43.43 -14.47
CA GLN A 162 17.60 -44.50 -14.66
C GLN A 162 16.26 -43.96 -15.19
N GLN A 163 15.79 -44.62 -16.24
CA GLN A 163 14.61 -44.35 -17.05
C GLN A 163 13.32 -44.91 -16.43
N GLY A 164 12.21 -44.23 -16.66
CA GLY A 164 10.86 -44.78 -16.53
C GLY A 164 9.84 -43.85 -17.18
N LYS A 165 9.45 -44.16 -18.42
CA LYS A 165 8.45 -43.45 -19.25
C LYS A 165 7.02 -43.85 -18.86
N SER A 166 6.10 -42.88 -18.79
CA SER A 166 4.81 -42.91 -19.54
C SER A 166 3.97 -41.63 -19.32
N GLU A 167 3.61 -40.97 -20.43
CA GLU A 167 2.63 -39.89 -20.61
C GLU A 167 1.18 -40.43 -20.62
N PRO A 168 0.14 -39.63 -20.96
CA PRO A 168 -0.18 -38.26 -20.59
C PRO A 168 -1.57 -38.22 -19.90
N THR A 169 -1.80 -37.32 -18.94
CA THR A 169 -3.15 -37.16 -18.39
C THR A 169 -3.50 -35.68 -18.21
N GLY A 170 -4.34 -35.21 -19.14
CA GLY A 170 -5.40 -34.26 -18.86
C GLY A 170 -4.99 -32.89 -18.36
N ASP A 171 -4.63 -32.03 -19.31
CA ASP A 171 -4.75 -30.57 -19.23
C ASP A 171 -6.20 -30.18 -18.84
N TRP A 172 -6.45 -29.93 -17.55
CA TRP A 172 -7.78 -29.57 -17.03
C TRP A 172 -7.76 -28.37 -16.06
N PHE A 173 -6.69 -27.60 -16.00
CA PHE A 173 -6.66 -26.32 -15.29
C PHE A 173 -5.82 -25.28 -16.03
N ARG A 174 -6.20 -24.98 -17.27
CA ARG A 174 -5.87 -23.70 -17.91
C ARG A 174 -7.15 -22.90 -18.10
N GLU A 175 -7.53 -22.17 -17.05
CA GLU A 175 -8.44 -21.04 -17.18
C GLU A 175 -7.62 -19.78 -17.52
N PRO A 176 -8.16 -18.88 -18.37
CA PRO A 176 -7.39 -17.82 -19.01
C PRO A 176 -6.90 -16.78 -18.01
N GLU A 177 -5.61 -16.43 -18.09
CA GLU A 177 -5.01 -15.29 -17.40
C GLU A 177 -5.74 -14.00 -17.78
N THR A 178 -6.75 -13.63 -16.99
CA THR A 178 -7.36 -12.30 -17.03
C THR A 178 -7.74 -11.87 -15.62
N ALA A 179 -6.75 -11.47 -14.82
CA ALA A 179 -7.00 -10.65 -13.61
C ALA A 179 -5.72 -9.97 -13.12
N ASP A 180 -5.56 -8.71 -13.52
CA ASP A 180 -5.21 -7.59 -12.64
C ASP A 180 -4.09 -7.85 -11.61
N GLU A 181 -2.85 -7.96 -12.10
CA GLU A 181 -1.66 -7.86 -11.26
C GLU A 181 -1.46 -6.40 -10.79
N PRO A 182 -1.33 -6.14 -9.47
CA PRO A 182 -0.91 -4.84 -8.98
C PRO A 182 0.60 -4.67 -9.19
N SER A 183 0.97 -4.20 -10.37
CA SER A 183 2.33 -3.75 -10.68
C SER A 183 2.54 -2.37 -10.07
N LEU A 184 2.87 -2.32 -8.79
CA LEU A 184 3.54 -1.17 -8.18
C LEU A 184 5.01 -1.23 -8.57
N ALA A 185 5.34 -0.83 -9.80
CA ALA A 185 6.70 -0.38 -10.05
C ALA A 185 6.97 0.76 -9.06
N ARG A 186 7.93 0.55 -8.16
CA ARG A 186 8.33 1.54 -7.16
C ARG A 186 8.73 2.83 -7.88
N PRO A 187 8.41 4.02 -7.33
CA PRO A 187 9.05 5.26 -7.75
C PRO A 187 10.58 5.13 -7.83
N TYR A 188 11.17 4.34 -6.93
CA TYR A 188 12.60 4.09 -6.84
C TYR A 188 13.15 3.09 -7.87
N THR A 189 12.32 2.21 -8.45
CA THR A 189 12.75 1.34 -9.56
C THR A 189 12.74 2.08 -10.90
N LEU A 190 11.93 3.14 -11.03
CA LEU A 190 12.04 4.10 -12.14
C LEU A 190 13.26 5.02 -11.98
N ALA A 191 13.67 5.29 -10.74
CA ALA A 191 14.75 6.23 -10.43
C ALA A 191 16.17 5.64 -10.43
N ALA A 192 16.35 4.34 -10.67
CA ALA A 192 17.67 3.67 -10.76
C ALA A 192 18.70 4.14 -9.68
N ALA A 193 18.27 4.26 -8.42
CA ALA A 193 19.09 4.73 -7.29
C ALA A 193 19.71 6.15 -7.45
N ARG A 194 19.16 7.01 -8.32
CA ARG A 194 19.55 8.42 -8.45
C ARG A 194 18.65 9.28 -7.57
N THR A 195 19.04 9.50 -6.32
CA THR A 195 18.29 10.38 -5.39
C THR A 195 18.58 11.86 -5.55
N ASN A 196 19.51 12.22 -6.44
CA ASN A 196 19.80 13.61 -6.77
C ASN A 196 19.29 13.88 -8.18
N SER A 197 18.17 14.58 -8.30
CA SER A 197 18.01 15.43 -9.48
C SER A 197 18.93 16.64 -9.26
N ASP A 198 19.88 16.85 -10.17
CA ASP A 198 20.79 18.01 -10.12
C ASP A 198 20.02 19.35 -10.31
N GLY A 199 18.74 19.28 -10.69
CA GLY A 199 17.82 20.40 -10.66
C GLY A 199 17.27 20.61 -9.25
N ASN A 200 17.66 21.69 -8.59
CA ASN A 200 17.04 22.13 -7.34
C ASN A 200 15.61 22.64 -7.60
N LEU A 201 14.69 21.75 -7.97
CA LEU A 201 13.30 22.07 -8.27
C LEU A 201 12.62 22.65 -7.04
N ALA A 202 12.20 23.91 -7.08
CA ALA A 202 11.60 24.59 -5.95
C ALA A 202 10.26 23.93 -5.56
N LEU A 203 9.98 23.82 -4.26
CA LEU A 203 8.80 23.09 -3.77
C LEU A 203 7.48 23.80 -4.14
N GLU A 204 7.57 25.11 -4.33
CA GLU A 204 6.51 25.99 -4.78
C GLU A 204 6.37 26.05 -6.30
N ALA A 205 7.26 25.42 -7.07
CA ALA A 205 7.19 25.48 -8.53
C ALA A 205 5.87 24.87 -9.04
N PRO A 206 5.04 25.62 -9.79
CA PRO A 206 3.83 25.08 -10.37
C PRO A 206 4.18 24.13 -11.52
N VAL A 207 3.53 22.97 -11.52
CA VAL A 207 3.74 21.91 -12.51
C VAL A 207 2.49 21.74 -13.36
N GLU A 208 2.63 21.92 -14.66
CA GLU A 208 1.52 21.83 -15.62
C GLU A 208 1.68 20.61 -16.53
N ALA A 209 0.60 19.86 -16.75
CA ALA A 209 0.59 18.78 -17.72
C ALA A 209 0.56 19.35 -19.14
N LEU A 210 1.53 18.96 -19.98
CA LEU A 210 1.51 19.30 -21.39
C LEU A 210 0.58 18.34 -22.12
N GLY A 211 -0.37 18.90 -22.87
CA GLY A 211 -1.14 18.17 -23.87
C GLY A 211 -0.23 17.80 -25.03
N THR A 212 0.65 16.81 -24.83
CA THR A 212 1.53 16.33 -25.90
C THR A 212 0.72 15.58 -26.96
N THR A 213 1.06 15.80 -28.23
CA THR A 213 0.55 15.00 -29.37
C THR A 213 1.17 13.60 -29.40
N ALA A 214 2.27 13.39 -28.66
CA ALA A 214 2.84 12.07 -28.43
C ALA A 214 2.06 11.39 -27.31
N LYS A 215 1.17 10.46 -27.69
CA LYS A 215 0.45 9.62 -26.74
C LYS A 215 1.44 9.04 -25.73
N PRO A 216 1.27 9.24 -24.41
CA PRO A 216 2.19 8.66 -23.44
C PRO A 216 2.28 7.15 -23.69
N PRO A 217 3.47 6.54 -23.54
CA PRO A 217 3.60 5.10 -23.61
C PRO A 217 2.54 4.49 -22.70
N ARG A 218 1.95 3.35 -23.10
CA ARG A 218 0.86 2.71 -22.35
C ARG A 218 1.36 2.29 -20.96
N TRP A 219 1.35 3.22 -20.02
CA TRP A 219 1.57 2.96 -18.62
C TRP A 219 0.41 2.13 -18.10
N ARG A 220 0.72 1.23 -17.17
CA ARG A 220 -0.30 0.36 -16.56
C ARG A 220 -1.31 1.23 -15.81
N LYS A 221 -2.53 0.71 -15.66
CA LYS A 221 -3.55 1.37 -14.81
C LYS A 221 -2.96 1.51 -13.40
N ASN A 222 -2.99 2.73 -12.85
CA ASN A 222 -2.39 3.13 -11.56
C ASN A 222 -0.86 3.37 -11.53
N ASP A 223 -0.16 3.51 -12.66
CA ASP A 223 1.24 3.97 -12.65
C ASP A 223 1.36 5.37 -12.03
N VAL A 224 2.35 5.56 -11.14
CA VAL A 224 2.60 6.82 -10.42
C VAL A 224 2.81 7.99 -11.40
N ARG A 225 3.44 7.77 -12.55
CA ARG A 225 3.63 8.80 -13.59
C ARG A 225 2.30 9.27 -14.18
N GLY A 226 1.40 8.33 -14.45
CA GLY A 226 0.05 8.63 -14.93
C GLY A 226 -0.80 9.35 -13.86
N GLN A 227 -0.61 9.00 -12.59
CA GLN A 227 -1.24 9.71 -11.47
C GLN A 227 -0.73 11.15 -11.35
N ILE A 228 0.59 11.37 -11.47
CA ILE A 228 1.19 12.72 -11.48
C ILE A 228 0.58 13.56 -12.60
N LEU A 229 0.49 13.04 -13.83
CA LEU A 229 -0.10 13.79 -14.95
C LEU A 229 -1.57 14.13 -14.73
N THR A 230 -2.34 13.20 -14.18
CA THR A 230 -3.75 13.43 -13.85
C THR A 230 -3.89 14.50 -12.77
N TYR A 231 -3.02 14.47 -11.76
CA TYR A 231 -2.98 15.45 -10.68
C TYR A 231 -2.53 16.83 -11.17
N CYS A 232 -1.63 16.87 -12.16
CA CYS A 232 -1.12 18.10 -12.77
C CYS A 232 -2.13 18.86 -13.64
N ALA A 233 -3.33 18.32 -13.85
CA ALA A 233 -4.40 19.00 -14.58
C ALA A 233 -4.80 20.35 -13.95
N GLN A 234 -4.59 20.53 -12.64
CA GLN A 234 -4.93 21.75 -11.91
C GLN A 234 -3.72 22.66 -11.60
N SER A 235 -2.58 22.45 -12.26
CA SER A 235 -1.32 23.17 -11.98
C SER A 235 -0.94 23.21 -10.49
N PRO A 236 -0.82 22.05 -9.81
CA PRO A 236 -0.37 21.97 -8.42
C PRO A 236 1.11 22.31 -8.27
N SER A 237 1.50 22.65 -7.04
CA SER A 237 2.91 22.74 -6.65
C SER A 237 3.54 21.36 -6.42
N VAL A 238 4.86 21.26 -6.48
CA VAL A 238 5.60 20.00 -6.20
C VAL A 238 5.27 19.44 -4.82
N ALA A 239 5.13 20.31 -3.82
CA ALA A 239 4.72 19.91 -2.46
C ALA A 239 3.30 19.30 -2.43
N GLU A 240 2.36 19.85 -3.19
CA GLU A 240 0.99 19.31 -3.27
C GLU A 240 0.95 17.98 -4.00
N ILE A 241 1.76 17.78 -5.04
CA ILE A 241 1.88 16.48 -5.71
C ILE A 241 2.39 15.43 -4.72
N ALA A 242 3.43 15.77 -3.94
CA ALA A 242 4.00 14.87 -2.94
C ALA A 242 2.96 14.49 -1.87
N ALA A 243 2.25 15.47 -1.33
CA ALA A 243 1.23 15.24 -0.32
C ALA A 243 0.02 14.47 -0.90
N GLY A 244 -0.49 14.91 -2.05
CA GLY A 244 -1.69 14.36 -2.68
C GLY A 244 -1.53 12.92 -3.16
N LEU A 245 -0.31 12.51 -3.52
CA LEU A 245 0.03 11.15 -3.93
C LEU A 245 0.76 10.35 -2.83
N SER A 246 0.96 10.95 -1.65
CA SER A 246 1.71 10.36 -0.53
C SER A 246 3.10 9.84 -0.94
N LEU A 247 3.79 10.62 -1.79
CA LEU A 247 5.13 10.32 -2.29
C LEU A 247 6.19 11.08 -1.48
N PRO A 248 7.34 10.45 -1.16
CA PRO A 248 8.47 11.16 -0.55
C PRO A 248 8.92 12.33 -1.42
N LEU A 249 9.20 13.48 -0.81
CA LEU A 249 9.55 14.73 -1.54
C LEU A 249 10.65 14.55 -2.59
N GLY A 250 11.74 13.85 -2.25
CA GLY A 250 12.84 13.59 -3.19
C GLY A 250 12.40 12.74 -4.40
N ALA A 251 11.53 11.75 -4.18
CA ALA A 251 10.99 10.93 -5.27
C ALA A 251 10.04 11.74 -6.16
N THR A 252 9.24 12.62 -5.58
CA THR A 252 8.36 13.52 -6.33
C THR A 252 9.16 14.48 -7.22
N ARG A 253 10.19 15.14 -6.67
CA ARG A 253 11.08 16.04 -7.44
C ARG A 253 11.70 15.32 -8.62
N PHE A 254 12.28 14.14 -8.38
CA PHE A 254 12.86 13.31 -9.42
C PHE A 254 11.85 12.93 -10.51
N LEU A 255 10.67 12.42 -10.14
CA LEU A 255 9.67 11.99 -11.12
C LEU A 255 9.10 13.15 -11.92
N VAL A 256 8.94 14.32 -11.30
CA VAL A 256 8.50 15.54 -11.99
C VAL A 256 9.58 16.00 -12.97
N ASP A 257 10.86 16.01 -12.56
CA ASP A 257 11.98 16.37 -13.42
C ASP A 257 12.12 15.42 -14.62
N ASP A 258 11.99 14.11 -14.39
CA ASP A 258 12.03 13.08 -15.45
C ASP A 258 10.87 13.24 -16.45
N LEU A 259 9.65 13.44 -15.96
CA LEU A 259 8.48 13.67 -16.81
C LEU A 259 8.55 15.01 -17.55
N ALA A 260 9.19 16.03 -16.98
CA ALA A 260 9.45 17.30 -17.65
C ALA A 260 10.51 17.15 -18.75
N ALA A 261 11.60 16.41 -18.49
CA ALA A 261 12.63 16.10 -19.48
C ALA A 261 12.07 15.29 -20.67
N GLN A 262 11.11 14.41 -20.42
CA GLN A 262 10.40 13.65 -21.44
C GLN A 262 9.30 14.45 -22.16
N GLY A 263 9.06 15.71 -21.77
CA GLY A 263 8.09 16.61 -22.41
C GLY A 263 6.63 16.35 -22.04
N TYR A 264 6.35 15.57 -20.98
CA TYR A 264 4.99 15.36 -20.48
C TYR A 264 4.54 16.47 -19.53
N LEU A 265 5.48 17.07 -18.80
CA LEU A 265 5.22 18.14 -17.86
C LEU A 265 5.98 19.40 -18.26
N ARG A 266 5.46 20.55 -17.84
CA ARG A 266 6.17 21.82 -17.82
C ARG A 266 6.24 22.31 -16.39
N VAL A 267 7.46 22.42 -15.87
CA VAL A 267 7.74 23.13 -14.63
C VAL A 267 7.81 24.62 -14.96
N ARG A 268 6.99 25.44 -14.30
CA ARG A 268 7.12 26.90 -14.35
C ARG A 268 8.14 27.37 -13.32
N ALA A 269 8.91 28.39 -13.68
CA ALA A 269 9.85 29.01 -12.74
C ALA A 269 9.08 29.50 -11.49
N PRO A 270 9.62 29.30 -10.27
CA PRO A 270 9.03 29.85 -9.07
C PRO A 270 9.06 31.38 -9.13
N ALA A 271 7.95 32.01 -8.72
CA ALA A 271 7.75 33.45 -8.54
C ALA A 271 8.73 34.39 -9.30
N SER A 272 8.35 34.82 -10.50
CA SER A 272 9.04 35.91 -11.22
C SER A 272 8.55 37.29 -10.74
N ASP A 273 9.37 38.33 -10.94
CA ASP A 273 9.02 39.73 -10.66
C ASP A 273 7.77 40.23 -11.43
N SER A 274 7.30 39.46 -12.40
CA SER A 274 6.08 39.72 -13.18
C SER A 274 4.79 39.16 -12.58
N MET A 275 4.83 38.40 -11.47
CA MET A 275 3.62 37.85 -10.85
C MET A 275 2.88 38.91 -10.02
N THR A 276 1.55 38.91 -10.09
CA THR A 276 0.73 39.74 -9.23
C THR A 276 0.80 39.26 -7.76
N LEU A 277 0.53 40.17 -6.81
CA LEU A 277 0.52 39.82 -5.38
C LEU A 277 -0.47 38.69 -5.04
N ASP A 278 -1.60 38.63 -5.72
CA ASP A 278 -2.63 37.62 -5.47
C ASP A 278 -2.24 36.24 -6.02
N GLU A 279 -1.61 36.18 -7.19
CA GLU A 279 -1.05 34.94 -7.73
C GLU A 279 0.07 34.41 -6.84
N ARG A 280 0.94 35.30 -6.35
CA ARG A 280 2.01 34.94 -5.40
C ARG A 280 1.46 34.39 -4.09
N ARG A 281 0.41 35.01 -3.54
CA ARG A 281 -0.27 34.55 -2.33
C ARG A 281 -0.93 33.19 -2.53
N GLU A 282 -1.56 32.97 -3.69
CA GLU A 282 -2.17 31.68 -4.00
C GLU A 282 -1.12 30.57 -4.13
N LEU A 283 0.03 30.85 -4.77
CA LEU A 283 1.14 29.92 -4.86
C LEU A 283 1.64 29.50 -3.47
N ILE A 284 1.93 30.48 -2.60
CA ILE A 284 2.40 30.21 -1.23
C ILE A 284 1.35 29.42 -0.44
N ARG A 285 0.06 29.76 -0.55
CA ARG A 285 -1.03 29.07 0.14
C ARG A 285 -1.12 27.60 -0.29
N LYS A 286 -0.98 27.33 -1.58
CA LYS A 286 -0.92 25.98 -2.17
C LYS A 286 0.28 25.19 -1.65
N THR A 287 1.47 25.78 -1.68
CA THR A 287 2.69 25.13 -1.15
C THR A 287 2.58 24.83 0.34
N LEU A 288 2.09 25.78 1.15
CA LEU A 288 1.88 25.56 2.59
C LEU A 288 0.85 24.48 2.86
N ARG A 289 -0.20 24.36 2.04
CA ARG A 289 -1.17 23.27 2.14
C ARG A 289 -0.51 21.93 1.87
N GLY A 290 0.33 21.84 0.83
CA GLY A 290 1.12 20.65 0.52
C GLY A 290 2.05 20.28 1.68
N LEU A 291 2.87 21.21 2.15
CA LEU A 291 3.85 20.97 3.22
C LEU A 291 3.21 20.56 4.57
N ARG A 292 2.03 21.09 4.91
CA ARG A 292 1.30 20.69 6.13
C ARG A 292 0.69 19.29 6.05
N ALA A 293 0.54 18.76 4.85
CA ALA A 293 -0.06 17.45 4.60
C ALA A 293 0.98 16.34 4.38
N LEU A 294 2.28 16.68 4.45
CA LEU A 294 3.40 15.75 4.49
C LEU A 294 3.69 15.30 5.92
#